data_AF-A0A9E4MYW0-F1
#
_entry.id   AF-A0A9E4MYW0-F1
#
_cell.length_a   1.000
_cell.length_b   1.000
_cell.length_c   1.000
_cell.angle_alpha   90.00
_cell.angle_beta   90.00
_cell.angle_gamma   90.00
#
_symmetry.space_group_name_H-M   'P 1'
#
loop_
_entity.id
_entity.type
_entity.pdbx_description
1 polymer ?
#
loop_
_entity_poly.entity_id
_entity_poly.type
_entity_poly.pdbx_seq_one_letter_code
_entity_poly.pdbx_strand_id
1 'polypeptide(L)'
;MREIIIELESENELIPILKGKVFHVTPTINFPLIEKSGAIIPNQNNEWRSLFGNSINGFFRLRGCVSLFDYRAYGTEDWEEHAYKCTPTQIFAQTDIISILVLSKDHYAKLESWINWKLEEKWSQRVVPHVEVGYPGKVKVEYLTEHLIVKLKNS
;
A
#
# COMPACT_ATOMS: atom_id res chain seq x y z
N MET A 1 -0.98 15.57 9.08
CA MET A 1 -1.81 14.46 8.56
C MET A 1 -3.13 14.45 9.31
N ARG A 2 -4.28 14.33 8.62
CA ARG A 2 -5.61 14.23 9.25
C ARG A 2 -5.87 12.78 9.66
N GLU A 3 -6.21 12.54 10.91
CA GLU A 3 -6.61 11.21 11.39
C GLU A 3 -8.13 11.02 11.26
N ILE A 4 -8.54 9.82 10.83
CA ILE A 4 -9.95 9.44 10.63
C ILE A 4 -10.12 8.00 11.10
N ILE A 5 -11.09 7.76 11.98
CA ILE A 5 -11.47 6.41 12.41
C ILE A 5 -12.64 5.94 11.56
N ILE A 6 -12.53 4.72 11.03
CA ILE A 6 -13.53 4.10 10.17
C ILE A 6 -13.85 2.73 10.75
N GLU A 7 -15.13 2.47 11.00
CA GLU A 7 -15.62 1.15 11.36
C GLU A 7 -16.36 0.57 10.16
N LEU A 8 -16.00 -0.66 9.79
CA LEU A 8 -16.60 -1.36 8.67
C LEU A 8 -17.42 -2.55 9.20
N GLU A 9 -18.60 -2.76 8.62
CA GLU A 9 -19.39 -3.98 8.78
C GLU A 9 -18.87 -5.07 7.82
N SER A 10 -18.24 -4.68 6.70
CA SER A 10 -17.68 -5.59 5.71
C SER A 10 -16.44 -5.01 5.04
N GLU A 11 -15.47 -5.88 4.69
CA GLU A 11 -14.27 -5.50 3.92
C GLU A 11 -14.60 -4.76 2.60
N ASN A 12 -15.74 -5.08 1.98
CA ASN A 12 -16.18 -4.48 0.71
C ASN A 12 -16.44 -2.97 0.81
N GLU A 13 -16.72 -2.46 2.01
CA GLU A 13 -16.96 -1.04 2.26
C GLU A 13 -15.67 -0.21 2.18
N LEU A 14 -14.51 -0.84 2.28
CA LEU A 14 -13.22 -0.15 2.25
C LEU A 14 -12.88 0.39 0.86
N ILE A 15 -13.20 -0.37 -0.19
CA ILE A 15 -12.77 -0.07 -1.56
C ILE A 15 -13.28 1.31 -2.05
N PRO A 16 -14.57 1.67 -1.88
CA PRO A 16 -15.06 3.00 -2.26
C PRO A 16 -14.32 4.16 -1.58
N ILE A 17 -13.83 3.96 -0.35
CA ILE A 17 -13.11 4.99 0.43
C ILE A 17 -11.70 5.24 -0.13
N LEU A 18 -11.11 4.21 -0.73
CA LEU A 18 -9.74 4.20 -1.25
C LEU A 18 -9.65 4.56 -2.75
N LYS A 19 -10.79 4.61 -3.45
CA LYS A 19 -10.85 5.00 -4.86
C LYS A 19 -10.10 6.31 -5.12
N GLY A 20 -9.24 6.31 -6.14
CA GLY A 20 -8.49 7.50 -6.57
C GLY A 20 -7.25 7.83 -5.72
N LYS A 21 -6.95 7.02 -4.69
CA LYS A 21 -5.85 7.28 -3.75
C LYS A 21 -4.64 6.39 -4.03
N VAL A 22 -3.47 6.85 -3.61
CA VAL A 22 -2.25 6.04 -3.47
C VAL A 22 -1.95 5.96 -1.98
N PHE A 23 -1.72 4.76 -1.45
CA PHE A 23 -1.64 4.59 0.00
C PHE A 23 -0.80 3.38 0.42
N HIS A 24 -0.31 3.44 1.65
CA HIS A 24 0.33 2.34 2.35
C HIS A 24 -0.66 1.70 3.34
N VAL A 25 -0.56 0.39 3.53
CA VAL A 25 -1.37 -0.35 4.52
C VAL A 25 -0.45 -1.08 5.47
N THR A 26 -0.73 -0.99 6.77
CA THR A 26 0.05 -1.66 7.82
C THR A 26 -0.87 -1.97 9.00
N PRO A 27 -0.57 -2.99 9.84
CA PRO A 27 -1.24 -3.15 11.12
C PRO A 27 -1.11 -1.88 11.95
N THR A 28 -2.19 -1.46 12.64
CA THR A 28 -2.15 -0.21 13.42
C THR A 28 -1.09 -0.23 14.52
N ILE A 29 -0.74 -1.41 15.05
CA ILE A 29 0.35 -1.56 16.03
C ILE A 29 1.72 -1.12 15.50
N ASN A 30 1.93 -1.09 14.18
CA ASN A 30 3.17 -0.63 13.56
C ASN A 30 3.23 0.89 13.38
N PHE A 31 2.10 1.59 13.46
CA PHE A 31 2.04 3.03 13.22
C PHE A 31 2.96 3.85 14.16
N PRO A 32 3.04 3.57 15.48
CA PRO A 32 3.98 4.28 16.36
C PRO A 32 5.45 4.17 15.93
N LEU A 33 5.84 3.08 15.26
CA LEU A 33 7.20 2.93 14.72
C LEU A 33 7.44 3.84 13.51
N ILE A 34 6.42 4.01 12.67
CA ILE A 34 6.44 4.93 11.51
C ILE A 34 6.49 6.38 11.99
N GLU A 35 5.72 6.73 13.03
CA GLU A 35 5.79 8.06 13.63
C GLU A 35 7.16 8.34 14.24
N LYS A 36 7.69 7.40 15.03
CA LYS A 36 9.00 7.52 15.67
C LYS A 36 10.14 7.66 14.64
N SER A 37 10.07 6.96 13.51
CA SER A 37 11.07 7.08 12.45
C SER A 37 10.88 8.31 11.55
N GLY A 38 9.69 8.93 11.60
CA GLY A 38 9.26 10.00 10.71
C GLY A 38 8.96 9.56 9.28
N ALA A 39 8.98 8.26 8.97
CA ALA A 39 8.78 7.76 7.61
C ALA A 39 8.42 6.26 7.52
N ILE A 40 7.73 5.89 6.45
CA ILE A 40 7.67 4.51 5.98
C ILE A 40 8.99 4.21 5.28
N ILE A 41 9.68 3.14 5.71
CA ILE A 41 11.02 2.79 5.25
C ILE A 41 10.93 1.60 4.29
N PRO A 42 11.65 1.61 3.15
CA PRO A 42 11.76 0.44 2.28
C PRO A 42 12.28 -0.78 3.05
N ASN A 43 11.64 -1.94 2.87
CA ASN A 43 12.08 -3.20 3.45
C ASN A 43 13.19 -3.88 2.61
N GLN A 44 14.23 -3.12 2.27
CA GLN A 44 15.27 -3.55 1.32
C GLN A 44 16.03 -4.79 1.82
N ASN A 45 16.34 -4.84 3.13
CA ASN A 45 17.05 -5.94 3.76
C ASN A 45 16.16 -7.16 4.09
N ASN A 46 14.85 -7.09 3.79
CA ASN A 46 13.88 -8.13 4.15
C ASN A 46 13.76 -8.40 5.66
N GLU A 47 14.10 -7.43 6.50
CA GLU A 47 14.04 -7.55 7.97
C GLU A 47 12.60 -7.61 8.48
N TRP A 48 11.64 -7.11 7.70
CA TRP A 48 10.24 -6.99 8.07
C TRP A 48 9.42 -8.00 7.28
N ARG A 49 8.61 -8.82 7.94
CA ARG A 49 7.70 -9.72 7.23
C ARG A 49 6.58 -8.90 6.60
N SER A 50 6.45 -8.96 5.26
CA SER A 50 5.27 -8.40 4.59
C SER A 50 4.04 -9.26 4.88
N LEU A 51 2.92 -8.60 5.13
CA LEU A 51 1.60 -9.23 5.24
C LEU A 51 0.93 -9.40 3.86
N PHE A 52 1.53 -8.81 2.83
CA PHE A 52 1.10 -8.90 1.43
C PHE A 52 2.11 -9.76 0.65
N GLY A 53 1.64 -10.91 0.16
CA GLY A 53 2.38 -11.78 -0.77
C GLY A 53 3.75 -12.30 -0.28
N ASN A 54 4.54 -12.82 -1.24
CA ASN A 54 5.94 -13.20 -0.99
C ASN A 54 6.84 -11.98 -1.24
N SER A 55 7.33 -11.39 -0.16
CA SER A 55 8.15 -10.18 -0.22
C SER A 55 9.56 -10.42 -0.75
N ILE A 56 10.08 -11.65 -0.75
CA ILE A 56 11.48 -11.96 -1.05
C ILE A 56 11.92 -11.44 -2.44
N ASN A 57 11.04 -11.48 -3.45
CA ASN A 57 11.35 -10.99 -4.78
C ASN A 57 10.45 -9.84 -5.24
N GLY A 58 9.89 -9.06 -4.31
CA GLY A 58 9.06 -7.91 -4.65
C GLY A 58 9.83 -6.86 -5.47
N PHE A 59 9.30 -6.49 -6.63
CA PHE A 59 9.93 -5.60 -7.60
C PHE A 59 10.33 -4.25 -6.98
N PHE A 60 9.37 -3.58 -6.34
CA PHE A 60 9.64 -2.29 -5.69
C PHE A 60 10.58 -2.42 -4.49
N ARG A 61 10.51 -3.51 -3.73
CA ARG A 61 11.40 -3.77 -2.59
C ARG A 61 12.87 -3.87 -3.04
N LEU A 62 13.12 -4.63 -4.11
CA LEU A 62 14.47 -4.82 -4.66
C LEU A 62 15.06 -3.53 -5.26
N ARG A 63 14.22 -2.53 -5.51
CA ARG A 63 14.61 -1.18 -5.97
C ARG A 63 14.72 -0.17 -4.84
N GLY A 64 14.65 -0.61 -3.57
CA GLY A 64 14.69 0.30 -2.43
C GLY A 64 13.49 1.25 -2.38
N CYS A 65 12.35 0.85 -2.95
CA CYS A 65 11.11 1.60 -2.87
C CYS A 65 10.23 1.10 -1.73
N VAL A 66 9.39 1.99 -1.20
CA VAL A 66 8.18 1.59 -0.47
C VAL A 66 7.13 1.19 -1.51
N SER A 67 6.59 -0.03 -1.43
CA SER A 67 5.44 -0.42 -2.26
C SER A 67 4.15 0.18 -1.69
N LEU A 68 3.33 0.75 -2.57
CA LEU A 68 2.07 1.40 -2.28
C LEU A 68 0.98 0.82 -3.18
N PHE A 69 -0.25 0.78 -2.67
CA PHE A 69 -1.42 0.53 -3.49
C PHE A 69 -1.72 1.78 -4.33
N ASP A 70 -2.05 1.57 -5.61
CA ASP A 70 -2.44 2.60 -6.56
C ASP A 70 -3.86 2.35 -7.06
N TYR A 71 -4.81 3.08 -6.47
CA TYR A 71 -6.24 2.97 -6.82
C TYR A 71 -6.69 4.12 -7.71
N ARG A 72 -5.75 4.83 -8.37
CA ARG A 72 -6.08 5.92 -9.30
C ARG A 72 -6.85 5.43 -10.53
N ALA A 73 -6.56 4.22 -10.99
CA ALA A 73 -7.22 3.57 -12.12
C ALA A 73 -8.41 2.68 -11.71
N TYR A 74 -8.96 2.86 -10.50
CA TYR A 74 -10.07 2.05 -10.03
C TYR A 74 -11.26 2.03 -11.03
N GLY A 75 -11.73 0.82 -11.34
CA GLY A 75 -12.86 0.58 -12.24
C GLY A 75 -12.52 0.59 -13.73
N THR A 76 -11.24 0.67 -14.11
CA THR A 76 -10.81 0.35 -15.48
C THR A 76 -10.66 -1.16 -15.64
N GLU A 77 -10.88 -1.68 -16.85
CA GLU A 77 -10.74 -3.11 -17.18
C GLU A 77 -9.40 -3.69 -16.69
N ASP A 78 -8.29 -3.01 -17.03
CA ASP A 78 -6.95 -3.40 -16.58
C ASP A 78 -6.81 -3.51 -15.05
N TRP A 79 -7.49 -2.65 -14.30
CA TRP A 79 -7.43 -2.66 -12.83
C TRP A 79 -8.25 -3.83 -12.28
N GLU A 80 -9.45 -4.06 -12.81
CA GLU A 80 -10.33 -5.15 -12.38
C GLU A 80 -9.71 -6.53 -12.61
N GLU A 81 -9.00 -6.71 -13.72
CA GLU A 81 -8.24 -7.95 -14.03
C GLU A 81 -7.08 -8.24 -13.06
N HIS A 82 -6.66 -7.27 -12.27
CA HIS A 82 -5.48 -7.36 -11.40
C HIS A 82 -5.79 -7.17 -9.91
N ALA A 83 -6.80 -6.38 -9.55
CA ALA A 83 -7.10 -5.98 -8.18
C ALA A 83 -7.32 -7.16 -7.22
N TYR A 84 -7.95 -8.24 -7.68
CA TYR A 84 -8.19 -9.43 -6.85
C TYR A 84 -6.90 -10.15 -6.43
N LYS A 85 -5.77 -9.91 -7.12
CA LYS A 85 -4.48 -10.57 -6.84
C LYS A 85 -3.84 -10.03 -5.55
N CYS A 86 -4.12 -8.79 -5.19
CA CYS A 86 -3.70 -8.20 -3.91
C CYS A 86 -4.68 -7.10 -3.48
N THR A 87 -5.43 -7.38 -2.43
CA THR A 87 -6.37 -6.41 -1.85
C THR A 87 -5.83 -5.85 -0.54
N PRO A 88 -6.11 -4.58 -0.21
CA PRO A 88 -5.72 -3.97 1.05
C PRO A 88 -6.42 -4.60 2.26
N THR A 89 -7.46 -5.41 2.04
CA THR A 89 -8.24 -6.08 3.08
C THR A 89 -7.67 -7.45 3.47
N GLN A 90 -6.78 -8.06 2.66
CA GLN A 90 -6.13 -9.35 2.96
C GLN A 90 -5.45 -9.41 4.34
N ILE A 91 -5.01 -8.25 4.82
CA ILE A 91 -4.42 -8.07 6.14
C ILE A 91 -5.39 -8.36 7.30
N PHE A 92 -6.71 -8.23 7.09
CA PHE A 92 -7.72 -8.50 8.11
C PHE A 92 -7.75 -9.96 8.56
N ALA A 93 -7.21 -10.89 7.75
CA ALA A 93 -6.99 -12.28 8.16
C ALA A 93 -6.00 -12.43 9.33
N GLN A 94 -5.27 -11.37 9.71
CA GLN A 94 -4.26 -11.38 10.77
C GLN A 94 -4.50 -10.32 11.86
N THR A 95 -5.38 -9.36 11.63
CA THR A 95 -5.66 -8.27 12.59
C THR A 95 -6.99 -7.58 12.27
N ASP A 96 -7.75 -7.20 13.29
CA ASP A 96 -9.05 -6.53 13.09
C ASP A 96 -8.91 -5.02 12.88
N ILE A 97 -7.69 -4.48 12.99
CA ILE A 97 -7.42 -3.04 12.93
C ILE A 97 -6.16 -2.72 12.12
N ILE A 98 -6.34 -1.85 11.11
CA ILE A 98 -5.27 -1.44 10.21
C ILE A 98 -5.18 0.07 10.09
N SER A 99 -3.98 0.52 9.74
CA SER A 99 -3.69 1.91 9.43
C SER A 99 -3.42 2.03 7.95
N ILE A 100 -4.18 2.92 7.30
CA ILE A 100 -4.00 3.29 5.91
C ILE A 100 -3.47 4.71 5.84
N LEU A 101 -2.32 4.86 5.20
CA LEU A 101 -1.58 6.11 5.12
C LEU A 101 -1.63 6.62 3.68
N VAL A 102 -2.42 7.67 3.45
CA VAL A 102 -2.69 8.20 2.10
C VAL A 102 -1.60 9.18 1.70
N LEU A 103 -0.96 8.93 0.56
CA LEU A 103 0.07 9.78 -0.02
C LEU A 103 -0.55 11.04 -0.64
N SER A 104 0.04 12.20 -0.39
CA SER A 104 -0.33 13.45 -1.07
C SER A 104 -0.16 13.34 -2.58
N LYS A 105 -1.10 13.93 -3.33
CA LYS A 105 -1.07 14.00 -4.79
C LYS A 105 0.16 14.74 -5.32
N ASP A 106 0.73 15.66 -4.55
CA ASP A 106 1.95 16.40 -4.90
C ASP A 106 3.16 15.49 -5.10
N HIS A 107 3.07 14.26 -4.57
CA HIS A 107 4.13 13.27 -4.64
C HIS A 107 3.91 12.22 -5.74
N TYR A 108 2.79 12.27 -6.48
CA TYR A 108 2.48 11.26 -7.50
C TYR A 108 3.46 11.27 -8.67
N ALA A 109 4.04 12.42 -9.01
CA ALA A 109 5.04 12.54 -10.08
C ALA A 109 6.35 11.80 -9.76
N LYS A 110 6.58 11.42 -8.50
CA LYS A 110 7.77 10.67 -8.06
C LYS A 110 7.56 9.16 -8.03
N LEU A 111 6.34 8.68 -8.31
CA LEU A 111 6.02 7.26 -8.24
C LEU A 111 6.65 6.49 -9.39
N GLU A 112 7.33 5.40 -9.07
CA GLU A 112 7.77 4.41 -10.04
C GLU A 112 6.61 3.51 -10.44
N SER A 113 6.39 3.42 -11.74
CA SER A 113 5.35 2.58 -12.32
C SER A 113 5.78 1.12 -12.37
N TRP A 114 4.82 0.22 -12.17
CA TRP A 114 4.99 -1.21 -12.44
C TRP A 114 5.38 -1.49 -13.89
N ILE A 115 5.13 -0.57 -14.84
CA ILE A 115 5.51 -0.72 -16.25
C ILE A 115 7.01 -1.01 -16.40
N ASN A 116 7.86 -0.47 -15.51
CA ASN A 116 9.29 -0.72 -15.52
C ASN A 116 9.64 -2.20 -15.31
N TRP A 117 8.83 -2.95 -14.55
CA TRP A 117 9.00 -4.41 -14.40
C TRP A 117 8.88 -5.12 -15.74
N LYS A 118 7.94 -4.67 -16.60
CA LYS A 118 7.72 -5.20 -17.94
C LYS A 118 8.84 -4.77 -18.91
N LEU A 119 9.21 -3.50 -18.91
CA LEU A 119 10.24 -2.95 -19.80
C LEU A 119 11.64 -3.50 -19.51
N GLU A 120 11.94 -3.75 -18.25
CA GLU A 120 13.24 -4.29 -17.81
C GLU A 120 13.27 -5.83 -17.78
N GLU A 121 12.21 -6.49 -18.24
CA GLU A 121 12.07 -7.96 -18.29
C GLU A 121 12.34 -8.64 -16.94
N LYS A 122 11.91 -8.03 -15.82
CA LYS A 122 12.15 -8.53 -14.47
C LYS A 122 11.16 -9.63 -14.06
N TRP A 123 10.90 -10.59 -14.94
CA TRP A 123 9.88 -11.63 -14.75
C TRP A 123 10.06 -12.50 -13.50
N SER A 124 11.28 -12.59 -12.96
CA SER A 124 11.57 -13.28 -11.70
C SER A 124 11.15 -12.48 -10.45
N GLN A 125 10.78 -11.22 -10.60
CA GLN A 125 10.32 -10.33 -9.53
C GLN A 125 8.80 -10.23 -9.52
N ARG A 126 8.21 -9.95 -8.35
CA ARG A 126 6.76 -9.86 -8.14
C ARG A 126 6.29 -8.41 -8.05
N VAL A 127 5.24 -8.10 -8.79
CA VAL A 127 4.45 -6.87 -8.71
C VAL A 127 3.04 -7.22 -9.13
N VAL A 128 2.03 -6.52 -8.62
CA VAL A 128 0.67 -6.57 -9.19
C VAL A 128 0.49 -5.38 -10.15
N PRO A 129 0.49 -5.62 -11.48
CA PRO A 129 0.23 -4.57 -12.47
C PRO A 129 -1.05 -3.79 -12.16
N HIS A 130 -1.06 -2.49 -12.48
CA HIS A 130 -2.18 -1.56 -12.29
C HIS A 130 -2.63 -1.33 -10.84
N VAL A 131 -2.10 -2.08 -9.86
CA VAL A 131 -2.50 -2.04 -8.45
C VAL A 131 -1.35 -1.58 -7.56
N GLU A 132 -0.10 -1.79 -7.96
CA GLU A 132 1.07 -1.37 -7.19
C GLU A 132 1.89 -0.28 -7.90
N VAL A 133 2.45 0.62 -7.09
CA VAL A 133 3.47 1.59 -7.46
C VAL A 133 4.56 1.66 -6.39
N GLY A 134 5.76 2.05 -6.78
CA GLY A 134 6.87 2.27 -5.87
C GLY A 134 7.07 3.74 -5.56
N TYR A 135 7.30 4.09 -4.30
CA TYR A 135 7.90 5.38 -3.97
C TYR A 135 9.40 5.19 -3.70
N PRO A 136 10.30 5.85 -4.44
CA PRO A 136 11.74 5.71 -4.25
C PRO A 136 12.19 6.13 -2.85
N GLY A 137 12.91 5.25 -2.16
CA GLY A 137 13.39 5.51 -0.81
C GLY A 137 12.24 5.65 0.21
N LYS A 138 12.45 6.50 1.21
CA LYS A 138 11.52 6.64 2.35
C LYS A 138 10.32 7.52 1.99
N VAL A 139 9.13 7.11 2.39
CA VAL A 139 7.93 7.97 2.36
C VAL A 139 7.82 8.66 3.70
N LYS A 140 8.19 9.95 3.77
CA LYS A 140 8.10 10.71 5.01
C LYS A 140 6.66 10.92 5.43
N VAL A 141 6.41 10.99 6.73
CA VAL A 141 5.09 11.26 7.30
C VAL A 141 4.53 12.60 6.82
N GLU A 142 5.39 13.59 6.57
CA GLU A 142 4.99 14.89 6.01
C GLU A 142 4.40 14.81 4.59
N TYR A 143 4.64 13.72 3.86
CA TYR A 143 4.07 13.49 2.52
C TYR A 143 2.68 12.87 2.57
N LEU A 144 2.19 12.51 3.77
CA LEU A 144 0.92 11.84 3.97
C LEU A 144 -0.18 12.83 4.36
N THR A 145 -1.34 12.75 3.71
CA THR A 145 -2.47 13.67 3.96
C THR A 145 -3.46 13.11 4.97
N GLU A 146 -3.74 11.81 4.90
CA GLU A 146 -4.72 11.12 5.73
C GLU A 146 -4.12 9.88 6.39
N HIS A 147 -4.51 9.64 7.63
CA HIS A 147 -4.33 8.38 8.34
C HIS A 147 -5.70 7.83 8.68
N LEU A 148 -6.10 6.78 7.99
CA LEU A 148 -7.36 6.09 8.22
C LEU A 148 -7.08 4.90 9.15
N ILE A 149 -7.63 4.95 10.36
CA ILE A 149 -7.63 3.83 11.29
C ILE A 149 -8.90 3.05 11.02
N VAL A 150 -8.76 1.92 10.33
CA VAL A 150 -9.89 1.10 9.89
C VAL A 150 -10.02 -0.10 10.81
N LYS A 151 -11.21 -0.29 11.38
CA LYS A 151 -11.60 -1.43 12.21
C LYS A 151 -12.66 -2.24 11.48
N LEU A 152 -12.43 -3.53 11.30
CA LEU A 152 -13.48 -4.45 10.87
C LEU A 152 -14.25 -4.90 12.12
N LYS A 153 -15.57 -4.71 12.13
CA LYS A 153 -16.40 -5.24 13.22
C LYS A 153 -16.42 -6.76 13.10
N ASN A 154 -15.92 -7.43 14.13
CA ASN A 154 -16.04 -8.88 14.23
C ASN A 154 -17.54 -9.22 14.29
N SER A 155 -18.01 -10.02 13.33
CA SER A 155 -19.33 -10.66 13.38
C SER A 155 -19.43 -11.64 14.54
#